data_AF-Q2U3N5-F1
#
_entry.id   AF-Q2U3N5-F1
#
_cell.length_a   1.000
_cell.length_b   1.000
_cell.length_c   1.000
_cell.angle_alpha   90.00
_cell.angle_beta   90.00
_cell.angle_gamma   90.00
#
_symmetry.space_group_name_H-M   'P 1'
#
loop_
_entity.id
_entity.type
_entity.pdbx_description
1 polymer ?
#
loop_
_entity_poly.entity_id
_entity_poly.type
_entity_poly.pdbx_seq_one_letter_code
_entity_poly.pdbx_strand_id
1 'polypeptide(L)'
;MESMFYPGLTNAAPRQGLASRGKNHIILVGRRYDIKAVLVRLHGVKNSLTIEQLEPWCTRNQHVQNAMAQTRILLTGATGYIGGSVLTTLKASTAVEVQSAQIDVLIRGPERVPEFENLGVGVIVFTSLDETEFIRKLASDYDVIVNTASAFHTESAIAMITGLHERETKTGQKTHFIHVS
;
A
#
# COMPACT_ATOMS: atom_id res chain seq x y z
N MET A 1 -6.07 26.58 -14.60
CA MET A 1 -7.39 26.53 -13.93
C MET A 1 -8.29 25.78 -14.89
N GLU A 2 -8.43 24.47 -14.68
CA GLU A 2 -9.12 23.61 -15.64
C GLU A 2 -10.09 22.73 -14.84
N SER A 3 -11.38 22.99 -14.99
CA SER A 3 -12.45 22.29 -14.31
C SER A 3 -12.87 21.10 -15.17
N MET A 4 -12.51 19.88 -14.77
CA MET A 4 -13.11 18.66 -15.33
C MET A 4 -14.38 18.30 -14.57
N PHE A 5 -15.49 18.22 -15.30
CA PHE A 5 -16.81 17.85 -14.81
C PHE A 5 -17.03 16.35 -15.06
N TYR A 6 -17.07 15.53 -14.01
CA TYR A 6 -17.44 14.11 -14.11
C TYR A 6 -18.87 13.90 -13.61
N PRO A 7 -19.84 13.58 -14.49
CA PRO A 7 -21.17 13.15 -14.08
C PRO A 7 -21.18 11.62 -13.92
N GLY A 8 -21.55 11.12 -12.74
CA GLY A 8 -21.88 9.70 -12.57
C GLY A 8 -21.33 9.03 -11.32
N LEU A 9 -21.73 9.50 -10.14
CA LEU A 9 -21.77 8.67 -8.93
C LEU A 9 -23.12 8.87 -8.25
N THR A 10 -24.14 8.25 -8.83
CA THR A 10 -25.36 7.91 -8.10
C THR A 10 -25.07 6.64 -7.32
N ASN A 11 -25.00 6.73 -5.99
CA ASN A 11 -25.50 5.65 -5.16
C ASN A 11 -25.94 6.20 -3.81
N ALA A 12 -27.22 5.99 -3.57
CA ALA A 12 -27.93 6.31 -2.36
C ALA A 12 -27.79 5.16 -1.35
N ALA A 13 -27.74 5.51 -0.06
CA ALA A 13 -28.35 4.76 1.02
C ALA A 13 -28.83 5.78 2.08
N PRO A 14 -29.92 5.49 2.82
CA PRO A 14 -31.01 6.41 3.00
C PRO A 14 -30.83 7.38 4.18
N ARG A 15 -31.23 8.64 3.97
CA ARG A 15 -31.55 9.57 5.07
C ARG A 15 -32.91 9.19 5.65
N GLN A 16 -32.99 9.03 6.96
CA GLN A 16 -34.24 9.41 7.64
C GLN A 16 -34.33 10.94 7.67
N GLY A 17 -35.47 11.45 7.16
CA GLY A 17 -36.05 12.75 7.48
C GLY A 17 -35.29 14.00 7.03
N LEU A 18 -35.68 14.57 5.90
CA LEU A 18 -36.36 15.89 5.79
C LEU A 18 -36.21 16.46 4.37
N ALA A 19 -37.25 17.19 3.97
CA ALA A 19 -37.71 17.49 2.64
C ALA A 19 -36.82 18.36 1.71
N SER A 20 -37.04 18.14 0.41
CA SER A 20 -37.14 19.10 -0.70
C SER A 20 -35.87 19.55 -1.47
N ARG A 21 -35.88 19.16 -2.76
CA ARG A 21 -35.46 19.87 -4.00
C ARG A 21 -34.35 20.92 -3.92
N GLY A 22 -33.18 20.55 -4.47
CA GLY A 22 -32.15 21.45 -4.96
C GLY A 22 -30.93 20.64 -5.43
N LYS A 23 -30.45 20.86 -6.67
CA LYS A 23 -29.25 20.17 -7.18
C LYS A 23 -28.03 20.69 -6.41
N ASN A 24 -27.55 19.93 -5.42
CA ASN A 24 -26.37 20.27 -4.65
C ASN A 24 -25.12 19.80 -5.41
N HIS A 25 -24.27 20.75 -5.84
CA HIS A 25 -22.95 20.45 -6.39
C HIS A 25 -21.91 20.59 -5.26
N ILE A 26 -21.17 19.52 -4.97
CA ILE A 26 -20.01 19.54 -4.08
C ILE A 26 -18.78 19.81 -4.95
N ILE A 27 -18.08 20.92 -4.73
CA ILE A 27 -16.82 21.24 -5.42
C ILE A 27 -15.69 21.01 -4.43
N LEU A 28 -14.92 19.95 -4.66
CA LEU A 28 -13.66 19.72 -3.94
C LEU A 28 -12.57 20.53 -4.63
N VAL A 29 -12.03 21.55 -3.96
CA VAL A 29 -10.90 22.33 -4.46
C VAL A 29 -9.67 21.95 -3.65
N GLY A 30 -8.75 21.22 -4.28
CA GLY A 30 -7.47 20.86 -3.69
C GLY A 30 -6.50 20.37 -4.77
N ARG A 31 -5.20 20.62 -4.59
CA ARG A 31 -4.18 19.89 -5.35
C ARG A 31 -4.05 18.49 -4.74
N ARG A 32 -3.73 17.50 -5.58
CA ARG A 32 -3.51 16.10 -5.18
C ARG A 32 -2.86 16.06 -3.79
N TYR A 33 -3.64 15.61 -2.80
CA TYR A 33 -3.28 15.36 -1.39
C TYR A 33 -3.28 16.51 -0.37
N ASP A 34 -3.81 17.71 -0.66
CA ASP A 34 -3.95 18.78 0.35
C ASP A 34 -5.33 19.46 0.27
N ILE A 35 -6.37 18.78 0.79
CA ILE A 35 -7.72 19.35 0.92
C ILE A 35 -7.75 20.24 2.17
N LYS A 36 -7.38 21.51 2.01
CA LYS A 36 -7.42 22.49 3.11
C LYS A 36 -8.81 23.07 3.40
N ALA A 37 -9.77 22.87 2.49
CA ALA A 37 -11.15 23.31 2.67
C ALA A 37 -12.11 22.60 1.70
N VAL A 38 -13.28 22.20 2.21
CA VAL A 38 -14.44 21.82 1.39
C VAL A 38 -15.37 23.02 1.33
N LEU A 39 -15.46 23.70 0.17
CA LEU A 39 -16.37 24.82 0.00
C LEU A 39 -17.73 24.32 -0.52
N VAL A 40 -18.69 24.12 0.39
CA VAL A 40 -20.07 23.81 0.01
C VAL A 40 -20.76 25.12 -0.39
N ARG A 41 -20.96 25.36 -1.69
CA ARG A 41 -21.72 26.52 -2.15
C ARG A 41 -23.21 26.19 -2.21
N LEU A 42 -23.88 26.35 -1.07
CA LEU A 42 -25.34 26.43 -1.04
C LEU A 42 -25.75 27.80 -1.61
N HIS A 43 -26.73 27.82 -2.53
CA HIS A 43 -27.28 29.07 -3.06
C HIS A 43 -27.76 29.96 -1.90
N GLY A 44 -27.08 31.09 -1.68
CA GLY A 44 -27.56 32.17 -0.79
C GLY A 44 -27.00 32.22 0.63
N VAL A 45 -26.15 31.28 1.08
CA VAL A 45 -25.56 31.33 2.43
C VAL A 45 -24.04 31.27 2.35
N LYS A 46 -23.36 32.38 2.67
CA LYS A 46 -21.91 32.40 2.90
C LYS A 46 -21.62 31.96 4.34
N ASN A 47 -21.69 30.65 4.61
CA ASN A 47 -21.10 30.10 5.82
C ASN A 47 -19.83 29.36 5.46
N SER A 48 -18.69 29.90 5.87
CA SER A 48 -17.43 29.16 5.94
C SER A 48 -17.51 28.24 7.15
N LEU A 49 -17.48 26.92 6.93
CA LEU A 49 -17.28 25.98 8.02
C LEU A 49 -15.80 26.04 8.45
N THR A 50 -15.56 26.11 9.76
CA THR A 50 -14.20 26.02 10.32
C THR A 50 -13.73 24.57 10.33
N ILE A 51 -12.40 24.34 10.38
CA ILE A 51 -11.80 22.99 10.36
C ILE A 51 -12.38 22.09 11.46
N GLU A 52 -12.64 22.65 12.65
CA GLU A 52 -13.25 21.94 13.80
C GLU A 52 -14.63 21.33 13.49
N GLN A 53 -15.39 21.92 12.56
CA GLN A 53 -16.71 21.42 12.17
C GLN A 53 -16.64 20.31 11.12
N LEU A 54 -15.48 20.11 10.48
CA LEU A 54 -15.22 19.07 9.48
C LEU A 54 -14.61 17.80 10.09
N GLU A 55 -14.00 17.89 11.28
CA GLU A 55 -13.40 16.77 12.01
C GLU A 55 -14.31 15.52 12.07
N PRO A 56 -15.60 15.61 12.43
CA PRO A 56 -16.48 14.43 12.54
C PRO A 56 -16.76 13.73 11.19
N TRP A 57 -16.45 14.37 10.06
CA TRP A 57 -16.54 13.79 8.72
C TRP A 57 -15.21 13.16 8.28
N CYS A 58 -14.08 13.73 8.70
CA CYS A 58 -12.75 13.13 8.54
C CYS A 58 -12.63 11.82 9.32
N THR A 59 -13.10 11.77 10.57
CA THR A 59 -13.10 10.54 11.39
C THR A 59 -14.04 9.47 10.83
N ARG A 60 -15.15 9.87 10.20
CA ARG A 60 -16.14 8.96 9.61
C ARG A 60 -15.66 8.33 8.30
N ASN A 61 -14.72 8.98 7.62
CA ASN A 61 -14.00 8.43 6.48
C ASN A 61 -12.64 7.84 6.92
N GLN A 62 -12.60 7.12 8.04
CA GLN A 62 -11.42 6.37 8.49
C GLN A 62 -10.88 5.43 7.40
N HIS A 63 -11.75 4.95 6.49
CA HIS A 63 -11.37 4.17 5.31
C HIS A 63 -10.57 4.95 4.25
N VAL A 64 -10.69 6.29 4.23
CA VAL A 64 -9.90 7.20 3.37
C VAL A 64 -8.68 7.75 4.13
N GLN A 65 -8.71 7.68 5.47
CA GLN A 65 -7.63 8.04 6.39
C GLN A 65 -6.81 6.82 6.86
N ASN A 66 -6.82 5.72 6.10
CA ASN A 66 -5.68 4.80 6.17
C ASN A 66 -4.47 5.63 5.74
N ALA A 67 -3.75 6.16 6.73
CA ALA A 67 -2.40 6.68 6.58
C ALA A 67 -1.70 5.78 5.57
N MET A 68 -1.23 6.34 4.45
CA MET A 68 -0.61 5.60 3.36
C MET A 68 0.41 4.64 3.97
N ALA A 69 0.02 3.38 4.14
CA ALA A 69 0.87 2.41 4.81
C ALA A 69 2.07 2.25 3.89
N GLN A 70 3.26 2.45 4.45
CA GLN A 70 4.49 2.31 3.70
C GLN A 70 4.49 0.95 2.99
N THR A 71 4.59 0.94 1.65
CA THR A 71 4.62 -0.31 0.88
C THR A 71 5.76 -1.18 1.39
N ARG A 72 5.47 -2.43 1.72
CA ARG A 72 6.47 -3.39 2.21
C ARG A 72 6.82 -4.38 1.11
N ILE A 73 8.10 -4.43 0.76
CA ILE A 73 8.67 -5.31 -0.26
C ILE A 73 9.54 -6.35 0.43
N LEU A 74 9.24 -7.63 0.20
CA LEU A 74 10.11 -8.74 0.58
C LEU A 74 10.89 -9.22 -0.65
N LEU A 75 12.21 -9.18 -0.58
CA LEU A 75 13.09 -9.73 -1.61
C LEU A 75 13.72 -11.04 -1.10
N THR A 76 13.49 -12.12 -1.81
CA THR A 76 14.16 -13.40 -1.53
C THR A 76 15.32 -13.60 -2.49
N GLY A 77 16.39 -14.30 -2.06
CA GLY A 77 17.53 -14.58 -2.93
C GLY A 77 18.44 -13.36 -3.18
N ALA A 78 18.40 -12.36 -2.29
CA ALA A 78 19.20 -11.13 -2.38
C ALA A 78 20.72 -11.35 -2.46
N THR A 79 21.21 -12.52 -2.00
CA THR A 79 22.62 -12.90 -2.04
C THR A 79 23.03 -13.57 -3.36
N GLY A 80 22.07 -13.82 -4.27
CA GLY A 80 22.31 -14.39 -5.59
C GLY A 80 22.59 -13.31 -6.65
N TYR A 81 23.06 -13.71 -7.82
CA TYR A 81 23.39 -12.79 -8.93
C TYR A 81 22.18 -11.92 -9.34
N ILE A 82 21.02 -12.55 -9.54
CA ILE A 82 19.78 -11.87 -9.92
C ILE A 82 19.25 -11.03 -8.76
N GLY A 83 19.13 -11.63 -7.57
CA GLY A 83 18.58 -10.93 -6.40
C GLY A 83 19.42 -9.75 -5.94
N GLY A 84 20.74 -9.86 -5.96
CA GLY A 84 21.65 -8.75 -5.64
C GLY A 84 21.53 -7.60 -6.64
N SER A 85 21.34 -7.93 -7.92
CA SER A 85 21.09 -6.94 -8.97
C SER A 85 19.74 -6.24 -8.76
N VAL A 86 18.68 -6.99 -8.47
CA VAL A 86 17.34 -6.45 -8.13
C VAL A 86 17.43 -5.52 -6.92
N LEU A 87 18.10 -5.94 -5.84
CA LEU A 87 18.28 -5.13 -4.64
C LEU A 87 18.99 -3.80 -4.97
N THR A 88 20.08 -3.87 -5.73
CA THR A 88 20.85 -2.70 -6.16
C THR A 88 19.97 -1.75 -6.98
N THR A 89 19.20 -2.27 -7.93
CA THR A 89 18.27 -1.47 -8.74
C THR A 89 17.16 -0.82 -7.90
N LEU A 90 16.56 -1.55 -6.96
CA LEU A 90 15.53 -1.01 -6.07
C LEU A 90 16.09 0.13 -5.22
N LYS A 91 17.29 -0.04 -4.66
CA LYS A 91 17.97 0.99 -3.85
C LYS A 91 18.37 2.23 -4.66
N ALA A 92 18.74 2.05 -5.93
CA ALA A 92 19.10 3.15 -6.83
C ALA A 92 17.89 3.82 -7.51
N SER A 93 16.68 3.32 -7.30
CA SER A 93 15.47 3.81 -7.96
C SER A 93 15.17 5.27 -7.59
N THR A 94 14.77 6.05 -8.59
CA THR A 94 14.28 7.42 -8.42
C THR A 94 12.75 7.50 -8.32
N ALA A 95 12.06 6.37 -8.45
CA ALA A 95 10.61 6.30 -8.31
C ALA A 95 10.21 6.51 -6.84
N VAL A 96 9.32 7.47 -6.59
CA VAL A 96 8.89 7.88 -5.24
C VAL A 96 8.26 6.70 -4.47
N GLU A 97 7.53 5.85 -5.18
CA GLU A 97 6.88 4.66 -4.65
C GLU A 97 7.90 3.63 -4.13
N VAL A 98 9.04 3.51 -4.81
CA VAL A 98 10.12 2.58 -4.41
C VAL A 98 10.97 3.19 -3.30
N GLN A 99 11.27 4.49 -3.38
CA GLN A 99 12.05 5.18 -2.34
C GLN A 99 11.33 5.24 -1.00
N SER A 100 10.00 5.34 -1.03
CA SER A 100 9.18 5.32 0.19
C SER A 100 8.93 3.90 0.70
N ALA A 101 9.16 2.84 -0.08
CA ALA A 101 8.91 1.47 0.35
C ALA A 101 9.91 0.99 1.42
N GLN A 102 9.43 0.17 2.35
CA GLN A 102 10.30 -0.62 3.21
C GLN A 102 10.72 -1.87 2.45
N ILE A 103 12.04 -2.08 2.31
CA ILE A 103 12.59 -3.27 1.67
C ILE A 103 13.22 -4.15 2.74
N ASP A 104 12.74 -5.38 2.84
CA ASP A 104 13.33 -6.41 3.70
C ASP A 104 13.83 -7.57 2.82
N VAL A 105 14.95 -8.18 3.19
CA VAL A 105 15.55 -9.32 2.49
C VAL A 105 15.40 -10.59 3.31
N LEU A 106 15.01 -11.68 2.65
CA LEU A 106 15.00 -13.03 3.23
C LEU A 106 16.27 -13.77 2.81
N ILE A 107 17.16 -14.04 3.76
CA ILE A 107 18.48 -14.63 3.52
C ILE A 107 18.66 -15.95 4.29
N ARG A 108 19.29 -16.92 3.62
CA ARG A 108 19.57 -18.22 4.21
C ARG A 108 20.83 -18.14 5.06
N GLY A 109 20.69 -18.45 6.35
CA GLY A 109 21.79 -18.49 7.31
C GLY A 109 22.25 -17.09 7.80
N PRO A 110 22.73 -16.97 9.05
CA PRO A 110 23.13 -15.69 9.63
C PRO A 110 24.47 -15.18 9.12
N GLU A 111 25.28 -16.01 8.46
CA GLU A 111 26.65 -15.67 8.05
C GLU A 111 26.72 -14.55 7.01
N ARG A 112 25.62 -14.31 6.27
CA ARG A 112 25.52 -13.24 5.27
C ARG A 112 24.88 -11.96 5.79
N VAL A 113 24.39 -11.93 7.03
CA VAL A 113 23.81 -10.72 7.64
C VAL A 113 24.76 -9.51 7.56
N PRO A 114 26.09 -9.64 7.78
CA PRO A 114 27.02 -8.51 7.70
C PRO A 114 27.05 -7.82 6.32
N GLU A 115 26.68 -8.52 5.24
CA GLU A 115 26.65 -7.95 3.88
C GLU A 115 25.57 -6.85 3.72
N PHE A 116 24.60 -6.77 4.65
CA PHE A 116 23.43 -5.90 4.55
C PHE A 116 23.42 -4.74 5.56
N GLU A 117 24.34 -4.69 6.52
CA GLU A 117 24.34 -3.72 7.64
C GLU A 117 24.31 -2.25 7.20
N ASN A 118 24.88 -1.93 6.04
CA ASN A 118 24.96 -0.57 5.50
C ASN A 118 24.03 -0.31 4.32
N LEU A 119 23.14 -1.25 3.99
CA LEU A 119 22.25 -1.13 2.83
C LEU A 119 20.90 -0.50 3.20
N GLY A 120 20.61 -0.30 4.49
CA GLY A 120 19.35 0.28 4.96
C GLY A 120 18.14 -0.54 4.52
N VAL A 121 18.23 -1.87 4.68
CA VAL A 121 17.17 -2.85 4.45
C VAL A 121 16.99 -3.69 5.70
N GLY A 122 15.78 -4.19 5.95
CA GLY A 122 15.58 -5.20 6.98
C GLY A 122 16.17 -6.54 6.54
N VAL A 123 16.71 -7.31 7.48
CA VAL A 123 17.30 -8.62 7.21
C VAL A 123 16.56 -9.67 8.03
N ILE A 124 15.98 -10.64 7.34
CA ILE A 124 15.26 -11.76 7.94
C ILE A 124 16.01 -13.03 7.60
N VAL A 125 16.40 -13.77 8.64
CA VAL A 125 17.15 -15.02 8.49
C VAL A 125 16.20 -16.21 8.59
N PHE A 126 16.40 -17.18 7.72
CA PHE A 126 15.72 -18.48 7.74
C PHE A 126 16.71 -19.60 7.40
N THR A 127 16.29 -20.85 7.58
CA THR A 127 17.10 -22.05 7.36
C THR A 127 16.93 -22.62 5.96
N SER A 128 15.69 -22.80 5.50
CA SER A 128 15.40 -23.39 4.19
C SER A 128 14.07 -22.92 3.61
N LEU A 129 13.95 -23.03 2.27
CA LEU A 129 12.69 -22.79 1.55
C LEU A 129 11.59 -23.80 1.91
N ASP A 130 11.94 -24.89 2.58
CA ASP A 130 11.02 -25.88 3.13
C ASP A 130 10.24 -25.39 4.37
N GLU A 131 10.63 -24.25 4.96
CA GLU A 131 9.92 -23.65 6.10
C GLU A 131 8.64 -22.92 5.66
N THR A 132 7.78 -23.62 4.94
CA THR A 132 6.59 -23.08 4.25
C THR A 132 5.64 -22.34 5.20
N GLU A 133 5.45 -22.85 6.42
CA GLU A 133 4.62 -22.18 7.43
C GLU A 133 5.21 -20.85 7.92
N PHE A 134 6.52 -20.77 8.07
CA PHE A 134 7.21 -19.52 8.40
C PHE A 134 7.11 -18.54 7.23
N ILE A 135 7.39 -19.00 6.01
CA ILE A 135 7.36 -18.18 4.80
C ILE A 135 5.95 -17.63 4.55
N ARG A 136 4.90 -18.44 4.74
CA ARG A 136 3.51 -18.02 4.60
C ARG A 136 3.14 -16.93 5.59
N LYS A 137 3.46 -17.12 6.87
CA LYS A 137 3.21 -16.11 7.92
C LYS A 137 3.95 -14.82 7.63
N LEU A 138 5.23 -14.92 7.28
CA LEU A 138 6.04 -13.76 6.91
C LEU A 138 5.44 -13.02 5.72
N ALA A 139 5.09 -13.73 4.65
CA ALA A 139 4.51 -13.16 3.43
C ALA A 139 3.21 -12.39 3.69
N SER A 140 2.42 -12.76 4.72
CA SER A 140 1.20 -12.04 5.09
C SER A 140 1.41 -10.60 5.60
N ASP A 141 2.66 -10.23 5.88
CA ASP A 141 3.03 -8.90 6.34
C ASP A 141 3.51 -7.96 5.20
N TYR A 142 3.59 -8.44 3.95
CA TYR A 142 4.16 -7.72 2.81
C TYR A 142 3.18 -7.48 1.65
N ASP A 143 3.33 -6.35 0.97
CA ASP A 143 2.52 -5.98 -0.19
C ASP A 143 3.05 -6.58 -1.49
N VAL A 144 4.39 -6.66 -1.59
CA VAL A 144 5.08 -7.16 -2.77
C VAL A 144 6.12 -8.19 -2.35
N ILE A 145 6.15 -9.32 -3.04
CA ILE A 145 7.24 -10.29 -2.94
C ILE A 145 7.93 -10.40 -4.29
N VAL A 146 9.25 -10.22 -4.29
CA VAL A 146 10.11 -10.51 -5.42
C VAL A 146 10.86 -11.80 -5.12
N ASN A 147 10.47 -12.88 -5.80
CA ASN A 147 11.07 -14.19 -5.65
C ASN A 147 12.19 -14.41 -6.67
N THR A 148 13.43 -14.31 -6.19
CA THR A 148 14.64 -14.69 -6.95
C THR A 148 15.45 -15.78 -6.25
N ALA A 149 14.89 -16.45 -5.23
CA ALA A 149 15.60 -17.48 -4.46
C ALA A 149 15.69 -18.82 -5.21
N SER A 150 14.60 -19.24 -5.85
CA SER A 150 14.57 -20.45 -6.69
C SER A 150 13.35 -20.43 -7.60
N ALA A 151 13.57 -20.66 -8.90
CA ALA A 151 12.52 -20.88 -9.89
C ALA A 151 11.84 -22.25 -9.75
N PHE A 152 12.49 -23.19 -9.06
CA PHE A 152 12.10 -24.61 -9.04
C PHE A 152 11.56 -25.08 -7.70
N HIS A 153 11.43 -24.18 -6.72
CA HIS A 153 10.92 -24.54 -5.40
C HIS A 153 9.44 -24.18 -5.25
N THR A 154 8.57 -25.07 -5.74
CA THR A 154 7.11 -24.88 -5.81
C THR A 154 6.50 -24.59 -4.43
N GLU A 155 6.89 -25.34 -3.40
CA GLU A 155 6.28 -25.23 -2.07
C GLU A 155 6.48 -23.85 -1.43
N SER A 156 7.67 -23.26 -1.61
CA SER A 156 7.92 -21.90 -1.12
C SER A 156 7.15 -20.84 -1.91
N ALA A 157 6.96 -21.03 -3.21
CA ALA A 157 6.17 -20.12 -4.02
C ALA A 157 4.69 -20.16 -3.61
N ILE A 158 4.14 -21.36 -3.36
CA ILE A 158 2.79 -21.54 -2.82
C ILE A 158 2.66 -20.84 -1.47
N ALA A 159 3.63 -21.03 -0.56
CA ALA A 159 3.63 -20.38 0.76
C ALA A 159 3.61 -18.84 0.65
N MET A 160 4.45 -18.26 -0.20
CA MET A 160 4.50 -16.81 -0.45
C MET A 160 3.17 -16.28 -1.01
N ILE A 161 2.62 -16.92 -2.04
CA ILE A 161 1.35 -16.52 -2.65
C ILE A 161 0.20 -16.64 -1.65
N THR A 162 0.18 -17.68 -0.83
CA THR A 162 -0.84 -17.88 0.20
C THR A 162 -0.78 -16.78 1.25
N GLY A 163 0.41 -16.44 1.74
CA GLY A 163 0.58 -15.33 2.68
C GLY A 163 0.15 -13.98 2.09
N LEU A 164 0.53 -13.70 0.85
CA LEU A 164 0.06 -12.50 0.14
C LEU A 164 -1.47 -12.44 0.03
N HIS A 165 -2.11 -13.57 -0.27
CA HIS A 165 -3.56 -13.66 -0.32
C HIS A 165 -4.22 -13.41 1.05
N GLU A 166 -3.63 -13.93 2.13
CA GLU A 166 -4.09 -13.65 3.51
C GLU A 166 -4.02 -12.15 3.83
N ARG A 167 -2.96 -11.46 3.39
CA ARG A 167 -2.83 -10.01 3.53
C ARG A 167 -3.91 -9.27 2.75
N GLU A 168 -4.10 -9.62 1.48
CA GLU A 168 -5.11 -9.00 0.62
C GLU A 168 -6.51 -9.16 1.22
N THR A 169 -6.82 -10.35 1.76
CA THR A 169 -8.09 -10.61 2.45
C THR A 169 -8.24 -9.77 3.72
N LYS A 170 -7.18 -9.64 4.53
CA LYS A 170 -7.19 -8.90 5.79
C LYS A 170 -7.28 -7.38 5.60
N THR A 171 -6.66 -6.86 4.55
CA THR A 171 -6.47 -5.41 4.36
C THR A 171 -7.33 -4.81 3.25
N GLY A 172 -7.85 -5.65 2.34
CA GLY A 172 -8.51 -5.22 1.10
C GLY A 172 -7.55 -4.60 0.07
N GLN A 173 -6.24 -4.57 0.35
CA GLN A 173 -5.22 -3.99 -0.53
C GLN A 173 -4.65 -5.06 -1.46
N LYS A 174 -4.42 -4.68 -2.72
CA LYS A 174 -3.85 -5.59 -3.72
C LYS A 174 -2.40 -5.92 -3.36
N THR A 175 -2.03 -7.18 -3.57
CA THR A 175 -0.67 -7.68 -3.39
C THR A 175 -0.08 -8.14 -4.71
N HIS A 176 1.25 -8.19 -4.78
CA HIS A 176 1.97 -8.56 -6.00
C HIS A 176 3.05 -9.61 -5.75
N PHE A 177 3.05 -10.65 -6.58
CA PHE A 177 4.08 -11.67 -6.60
C PHE A 177 4.84 -11.60 -7.93
N ILE A 178 6.14 -11.30 -7.87
CA ILE A 178 7.03 -11.26 -9.03
C ILE A 178 7.96 -12.47 -8.91
N HIS A 179 7.88 -13.39 -9.87
CA HIS A 179 8.67 -14.62 -9.88
C HIS A 179 9.61 -14.65 -11.07
N VAL A 180 10.86 -14.98 -10.83
CA VAL A 180 11.86 -15.19 -11.89
C VAL A 180 11.95 -16.70 -12.16
N SER A 181 11.52 -17.10 -13.36
CA SER A 181 11.44 -18.50 -13.84
C SER A 181 12.52 -18.83 -14.86
#